data_AF-A0A7S1X7X1-F1
#
_entry.id   AF-A0A7S1X7X1-F1
#
_cell.length_a   1.000
_cell.length_b   1.000
_cell.length_c   1.000
_cell.angle_alpha   90.00
_cell.angle_beta   90.00
_cell.angle_gamma   90.00
#
_symmetry.space_group_name_H-M   'P 1'
#
loop_
_entity.id
_entity.type
_entity.pdbx_description
1 polymer ?
#
loop_
_entity_poly.entity_id
_entity_poly.type
_entity_poly.pdbx_seq_one_letter_code
_entity_poly.pdbx_strand_id
1 'polypeptide(L)'
;MQTSMIFGNQRKLGLLFRERFTSEENVSLTVDAVVNTDNCSFQGRGCVFKRFEANNGMMTHVLDKVDIGGAYSTDNDDFLATARARKTWSVGKGNRTASLKVGGEAEINTNQKVEARGRVELSTKLMNFTDEQDLKLKLGYGHKRIGVSNQFLKGPYGCIRENNWSLMTDFKDFVEVKYDL
;
A
#
# COMPACT_ATOMS: atom_id res chain seq x y z
N MET A 1 10.71 10.33 -3.37
CA MET A 1 11.25 9.32 -2.41
C MET A 1 10.31 9.29 -1.22
N GLN A 2 10.10 8.16 -0.53
CA GLN A 2 9.20 8.12 0.63
C GLN A 2 9.95 7.76 1.92
N THR A 3 9.68 8.52 2.98
CA THR A 3 10.11 8.19 4.34
C THR A 3 8.89 8.10 5.25
N SER A 4 8.84 7.10 6.14
CA SER A 4 7.83 7.07 7.18
C SER A 4 8.38 6.61 8.52
N MET A 5 7.71 7.08 9.56
CA MET A 5 7.94 6.76 10.95
C MET A 5 6.80 5.85 11.41
N ILE A 6 7.14 4.66 11.89
CA ILE A 6 6.18 3.63 12.29
C ILE A 6 6.26 3.45 13.79
N PHE A 7 5.10 3.52 14.45
CA PHE A 7 4.91 3.16 15.85
C PHE A 7 3.94 1.98 15.93
N GLY A 8 4.41 0.84 16.43
CA GLY A 8 3.63 -0.41 16.50
C GLY A 8 3.45 -0.96 17.92
N ASN A 9 2.83 -2.15 18.00
CA ASN A 9 2.31 -2.82 19.22
C ASN A 9 3.34 -3.16 20.33
N GLN A 10 4.54 -2.61 20.24
CA GLN A 10 5.57 -2.66 21.29
C GLN A 10 6.19 -1.27 21.57
N ARG A 11 5.56 -0.18 21.11
CA ARG A 11 6.12 1.19 21.09
C ARG A 11 7.49 1.29 20.42
N LYS A 12 7.80 0.33 19.55
CA LYS A 12 9.04 0.31 18.79
C LYS A 12 8.91 1.26 17.62
N LEU A 13 9.88 2.15 17.51
CA LEU A 13 10.02 3.12 16.45
C LEU A 13 10.77 2.47 15.28
N GLY A 14 10.16 2.51 14.10
CA GLY A 14 10.77 2.06 12.86
C GLY A 14 10.88 3.21 11.85
N LEU A 15 12.01 3.31 11.16
CA LEU A 15 12.18 4.19 10.01
C LEU A 15 12.05 3.38 8.74
N LEU A 16 11.03 3.68 7.93
CA LEU A 16 10.83 3.09 6.61
C LEU A 16 11.36 4.04 5.55
N PHE A 17 12.13 3.48 4.64
CA PHE A 17 12.51 4.07 3.37
C PHE A 17 11.86 3.27 2.26
N ARG A 18 11.18 3.96 1.35
CA ARG A 18 10.59 3.36 0.16
C ARG A 18 10.94 4.18 -1.06
N GLU A 19 11.41 3.49 -2.07
CA GLU A 19 11.63 4.07 -3.38
C GLU A 19 10.97 3.22 -4.46
N ARG A 20 10.37 3.90 -5.43
CA ARG A 20 9.67 3.27 -6.53
C ARG A 20 10.14 3.85 -7.85
N PHE A 21 10.70 2.97 -8.67
CA PHE A 21 11.10 3.27 -10.04
C PHE A 21 10.05 2.71 -10.98
N THR A 22 9.63 3.51 -11.95
CA THR A 22 8.69 3.10 -13.00
C THR A 22 9.33 3.33 -14.34
N SER A 23 9.37 2.28 -15.16
CA SER A 23 9.78 2.34 -16.57
C SER A 23 8.58 2.69 -17.45
N GLU A 24 8.86 3.25 -18.63
CA GLU A 24 7.87 3.55 -19.68
C GLU A 24 7.09 2.31 -20.11
N GLU A 25 7.71 1.13 -20.01
CA GLU A 25 7.06 -0.15 -20.35
C GLU A 25 6.12 -0.69 -19.27
N ASN A 26 5.60 0.14 -18.35
CA ASN A 26 4.75 -0.31 -17.24
C ASN A 26 5.40 -1.35 -16.31
N VAL A 27 6.73 -1.38 -16.23
CA VAL A 27 7.46 -2.15 -15.22
C VAL A 27 7.72 -1.25 -14.02
N SER A 28 7.48 -1.74 -12.81
CA SER A 28 7.85 -1.01 -11.59
C SER A 28 8.69 -1.85 -10.65
N LEU A 29 9.82 -1.27 -10.24
CA LEU A 29 10.67 -1.75 -9.17
C LEU A 29 10.33 -0.95 -7.91
N THR A 30 10.12 -1.61 -6.78
CA THR A 30 9.93 -0.98 -5.48
C THR A 30 10.89 -1.59 -4.49
N VAL A 31 11.66 -0.76 -3.81
CA VAL A 31 12.58 -1.17 -2.76
C VAL A 31 12.11 -0.54 -1.46
N ASP A 32 11.82 -1.39 -0.48
CA ASP A 32 11.40 -1.00 0.85
C ASP A 32 12.47 -1.46 1.85
N ALA A 33 12.83 -0.60 2.79
CA ALA A 33 13.76 -0.91 3.85
C ALA A 33 13.26 -0.34 5.18
N VAL A 34 13.30 -1.14 6.24
CA VAL A 34 12.94 -0.72 7.59
C VAL A 34 14.08 -0.94 8.54
N VAL A 35 14.40 0.12 9.26
CA VAL A 35 15.37 0.12 10.36
C VAL A 35 14.61 0.25 11.66
N ASN A 36 14.75 -0.76 12.53
CA ASN A 36 14.23 -0.69 13.89
C ASN A 36 15.21 0.09 14.76
N THR A 37 14.76 1.15 15.44
CA THR A 37 15.65 2.02 16.21
C THR A 37 16.05 1.46 17.56
N ASP A 38 15.39 0.39 18.03
CA ASP A 38 15.66 -0.24 19.34
C ASP A 38 16.89 -1.17 19.27
N ASN A 39 16.94 -2.02 18.25
CA ASN A 39 17.97 -3.05 18.08
C ASN A 39 18.83 -2.86 16.82
N CYS A 40 18.63 -1.76 16.08
CA CYS A 40 19.27 -1.47 14.79
C CYS A 40 19.09 -2.59 13.76
N SER A 41 18.07 -3.45 13.89
CA SER A 41 17.83 -4.51 12.92
C SER A 41 17.29 -3.94 11.62
N PHE A 42 17.76 -4.50 10.51
CA PHE A 42 17.38 -4.09 9.16
C PHE A 42 16.48 -5.14 8.50
N GLN A 43 15.43 -4.68 7.83
CA GLN A 43 14.52 -5.51 7.04
C GLN A 43 14.36 -4.89 5.66
N GLY A 44 14.67 -5.62 4.60
CA GLY A 44 14.59 -5.19 3.22
C GLY A 44 13.58 -6.01 2.42
N ARG A 45 12.89 -5.35 1.49
CA ARG A 45 12.03 -6.01 0.51
C ARG A 45 12.19 -5.35 -0.86
N GLY A 46 12.60 -6.14 -1.85
CA GLY A 46 12.62 -5.75 -3.25
C GLY A 46 11.42 -6.33 -3.99
N CYS A 47 10.74 -5.55 -4.81
CA CYS A 47 9.61 -6.01 -5.60
C CYS A 47 9.72 -5.54 -7.05
N VAL A 48 9.52 -6.43 -8.01
CA VAL A 48 9.43 -6.11 -9.44
C VAL A 48 8.08 -6.54 -9.95
N PHE A 49 7.36 -5.64 -10.60
CA PHE A 49 6.03 -5.90 -11.16
C PHE A 49 5.92 -5.39 -12.59
N LYS A 50 5.35 -6.20 -13.48
CA LYS A 50 4.78 -5.74 -14.74
C LYS A 50 3.31 -5.39 -14.52
N ARG A 51 2.93 -4.19 -14.92
CA ARG A 51 1.56 -3.69 -14.85
C ARG A 51 0.83 -3.88 -16.17
N PHE A 52 -0.40 -4.34 -16.06
CA PHE A 52 -1.36 -4.45 -17.13
C PHE A 52 -2.57 -3.59 -16.79
N GLU A 53 -2.90 -2.65 -17.66
CA GLU A 53 -4.08 -1.81 -17.53
C GLU A 53 -5.19 -2.37 -18.42
N ALA A 54 -6.38 -2.53 -17.84
CA ALA A 54 -7.54 -2.94 -18.60
C ALA A 54 -8.08 -1.71 -19.35
N ASN A 55 -7.48 -1.43 -20.51
CA ASN A 55 -7.85 -0.24 -21.31
C ASN A 55 -8.83 -0.57 -22.45
N ASN A 56 -8.93 -1.84 -22.88
CA ASN A 56 -9.88 -2.27 -23.91
C ASN A 56 -10.31 -3.74 -23.70
N GLY A 57 -11.63 -4.01 -23.62
CA GLY A 57 -12.21 -5.37 -23.58
C GLY A 57 -13.18 -5.65 -22.42
N MET A 58 -13.69 -6.88 -22.36
CA MET A 58 -14.68 -7.34 -21.36
C MET A 58 -14.17 -7.26 -19.91
N MET A 59 -12.84 -7.28 -19.71
CA MET A 59 -12.17 -7.17 -18.41
C MET A 59 -12.33 -5.79 -17.75
N THR A 60 -12.63 -4.74 -18.51
CA THR A 60 -12.74 -3.35 -18.00
C THR A 60 -13.86 -3.19 -16.97
N HIS A 61 -14.92 -3.98 -17.05
CA HIS A 61 -16.00 -3.98 -16.08
C HIS A 61 -15.60 -4.62 -14.74
N VAL A 62 -14.62 -5.53 -14.76
CA VAL A 62 -14.24 -6.35 -13.59
C VAL A 62 -13.01 -5.79 -12.88
N LEU A 63 -11.99 -5.34 -13.63
CA LEU A 63 -10.71 -4.88 -13.08
C LEU A 63 -10.24 -3.62 -13.81
N ASP A 64 -9.54 -2.74 -13.09
CA ASP A 64 -8.84 -1.61 -13.71
C ASP A 64 -7.39 -1.95 -14.01
N LYS A 65 -6.71 -2.59 -13.05
CA LYS A 65 -5.28 -2.89 -13.14
C LYS A 65 -4.95 -4.24 -12.55
N VAL A 66 -4.00 -4.92 -13.19
CA VAL A 66 -3.39 -6.15 -12.73
C VAL A 66 -1.88 -5.98 -12.74
N ASP A 67 -1.22 -6.24 -11.63
CA ASP A 67 0.23 -6.24 -11.52
C ASP A 67 0.70 -7.70 -11.27
N ILE A 68 1.62 -8.21 -12.08
CA ILE A 68 2.20 -9.56 -11.93
C ILE A 68 3.70 -9.42 -11.80
N GLY A 69 4.31 -10.13 -10.86
CA GLY A 69 5.74 -10.10 -10.70
C GLY A 69 6.25 -10.87 -9.49
N GLY A 70 7.41 -10.47 -9.00
CA GLY A 70 8.11 -11.13 -7.91
C GLY A 70 8.50 -10.17 -6.80
N ALA A 71 8.56 -10.67 -5.58
CA ALA A 71 9.16 -9.98 -4.45
C ALA A 71 10.19 -10.87 -3.77
N TYR A 72 11.24 -10.27 -3.24
CA TYR A 72 12.20 -10.92 -2.36
C TYR A 72 12.19 -10.18 -1.02
N SER A 73 12.16 -10.92 0.08
CA SER A 73 12.09 -10.38 1.44
C SER A 73 13.24 -10.94 2.27
N THR A 74 14.07 -10.08 2.84
CA THR A 74 15.22 -10.52 3.66
C THR A 74 14.78 -11.23 4.94
N ASP A 75 13.59 -10.88 5.47
CA ASP A 75 13.08 -11.45 6.72
C ASP A 75 12.85 -12.96 6.66
N ASN A 76 12.36 -13.44 5.51
CA ASN A 76 12.03 -14.85 5.30
C ASN A 76 13.06 -15.55 4.41
N ASP A 77 14.02 -14.79 3.87
CA ASP A 77 14.97 -15.23 2.84
C ASP A 77 14.29 -16.03 1.71
N ASP A 78 13.20 -15.49 1.17
CA ASP A 78 12.33 -16.20 0.23
C ASP A 78 11.87 -15.30 -0.93
N PHE A 79 11.67 -15.94 -2.08
CA PHE A 79 11.10 -15.35 -3.28
C PHE A 79 9.58 -15.61 -3.34
N LEU A 80 8.83 -14.57 -3.65
CA LEU A 80 7.37 -14.56 -3.68
C LEU A 80 6.89 -14.19 -5.09
N ALA A 81 6.34 -15.15 -5.81
CA ALA A 81 5.57 -14.85 -7.02
C ALA A 81 4.26 -14.19 -6.60
N THR A 82 4.00 -12.98 -7.10
CA THR A 82 2.92 -12.12 -6.61
C THR A 82 2.04 -11.65 -7.75
N ALA A 83 0.73 -11.84 -7.59
CA ALA A 83 -0.29 -11.28 -8.47
C ALA A 83 -1.18 -10.32 -7.68
N ARG A 84 -1.44 -9.13 -8.24
CA ARG A 84 -2.27 -8.10 -7.62
C ARG A 84 -3.32 -7.64 -8.61
N ALA A 85 -4.53 -7.45 -8.15
CA ALA A 85 -5.62 -6.93 -8.96
C ALA A 85 -6.36 -5.84 -8.19
N ARG A 86 -6.83 -4.79 -8.90
CA ARG A 86 -7.59 -3.71 -8.28
C ARG A 86 -8.71 -3.20 -9.17
N LYS A 87 -9.79 -2.76 -8.53
CA LYS A 87 -10.91 -2.06 -9.14
C LYS A 87 -11.27 -0.83 -8.31
N THR A 88 -11.56 0.27 -8.98
CA THR A 88 -11.87 1.57 -8.38
C THR A 88 -13.15 2.09 -9.01
N TRP A 89 -14.09 2.48 -8.16
CA TRP A 89 -15.33 3.13 -8.56
C TRP A 89 -15.35 4.53 -7.98
N SER A 90 -15.73 5.51 -8.80
CA SER A 90 -16.05 6.85 -8.34
C SER A 90 -17.51 6.84 -7.85
N VAL A 91 -17.72 7.25 -6.59
CA VAL A 91 -19.02 7.25 -5.93
C VAL A 91 -19.32 8.68 -5.47
N GLY A 92 -20.42 9.26 -5.94
CA GLY A 92 -20.84 10.61 -5.54
C GLY A 92 -21.49 11.39 -6.69
N LYS A 93 -22.18 12.48 -6.34
CA LYS A 93 -22.78 13.44 -7.30
C LYS A 93 -22.27 14.85 -6.95
N GLY A 94 -21.93 15.64 -7.97
CA GLY A 94 -21.48 17.04 -7.79
C GLY A 94 -20.09 17.17 -7.16
N ASN A 95 -19.88 18.18 -6.31
CA ASN A 95 -18.58 18.56 -5.74
C ASN A 95 -18.04 17.65 -4.62
N ARG A 96 -18.75 16.57 -4.24
CA ARG A 96 -18.32 15.62 -3.20
C ARG A 96 -18.10 14.23 -3.78
N THR A 97 -16.98 14.08 -4.48
CA THR A 97 -16.59 12.80 -5.09
C THR A 97 -15.85 11.94 -4.07
N ALA A 98 -16.41 10.77 -3.77
CA ALA A 98 -15.71 9.69 -3.08
C ALA A 98 -15.22 8.65 -4.09
N SER A 99 -14.25 7.83 -3.69
CA SER A 99 -13.75 6.71 -4.48
C SER A 99 -13.76 5.45 -3.62
N LEU A 100 -14.42 4.40 -4.08
CA LEU A 100 -14.34 3.07 -3.52
C LEU A 100 -13.29 2.28 -4.29
N LYS A 101 -12.33 1.68 -3.59
CA LYS A 101 -11.27 0.86 -4.16
C LYS A 101 -11.30 -0.51 -3.52
N VAL A 102 -11.40 -1.55 -4.34
CA VAL A 102 -11.27 -2.94 -3.92
C VAL A 102 -10.02 -3.52 -4.58
N GLY A 103 -9.23 -4.28 -3.83
CA GLY A 103 -8.04 -4.92 -4.37
C GLY A 103 -7.76 -6.25 -3.71
N GLY A 104 -7.11 -7.13 -4.46
CA GLY A 104 -6.62 -8.43 -4.01
C GLY A 104 -5.15 -8.58 -4.32
N GLU A 105 -4.46 -9.35 -3.48
CA GLU A 105 -3.08 -9.78 -3.65
C GLU A 105 -3.00 -11.28 -3.37
N ALA A 106 -2.35 -12.03 -4.24
CA ALA A 106 -2.00 -13.43 -4.03
C ALA A 106 -0.50 -13.58 -4.14
N GLU A 107 0.14 -14.14 -3.11
CA GLU A 107 1.57 -14.42 -3.05
C GLU A 107 1.76 -15.95 -2.99
N ILE A 108 2.67 -16.49 -3.81
CA ILE A 108 3.07 -17.89 -3.81
C ILE A 108 4.56 -17.92 -3.50
N ASN A 109 4.93 -18.69 -2.48
CA ASN A 109 6.32 -18.82 -2.05
C ASN A 109 7.03 -20.02 -2.69
N THR A 110 8.33 -20.17 -2.45
CA THR A 110 9.11 -21.29 -3.00
C THR A 110 8.59 -22.67 -2.56
N ASN A 111 7.96 -22.75 -1.39
CA ASN A 111 7.32 -23.96 -0.86
C ASN A 111 5.88 -24.17 -1.38
N GLN A 112 5.46 -23.46 -2.43
CA GLN A 112 4.12 -23.53 -3.03
C GLN A 112 2.95 -23.19 -2.09
N LYS A 113 3.23 -22.57 -0.95
CA LYS A 113 2.20 -22.05 -0.06
C LYS A 113 1.62 -20.78 -0.68
N VAL A 114 0.30 -20.79 -0.84
CA VAL A 114 -0.47 -19.67 -1.40
C VAL A 114 -1.05 -18.84 -0.25
N GLU A 115 -0.77 -17.55 -0.25
CA GLU A 115 -1.39 -16.58 0.64
C GLU A 115 -2.19 -15.55 -0.16
N ALA A 116 -3.52 -15.54 0.03
CA ALA A 116 -4.42 -14.58 -0.59
C ALA A 116 -4.90 -13.53 0.42
N ARG A 117 -4.92 -12.28 -0.02
CA ARG A 117 -5.20 -11.09 0.80
C ARG A 117 -6.14 -10.17 0.03
N GLY A 118 -7.10 -9.57 0.73
CA GLY A 118 -8.12 -8.70 0.15
C GLY A 118 -8.27 -7.41 0.95
N ARG A 119 -8.37 -6.29 0.24
CA ARG A 119 -8.48 -4.94 0.78
C ARG A 119 -9.66 -4.21 0.17
N VAL A 120 -10.36 -3.45 1.00
CA VAL A 120 -11.36 -2.47 0.57
C VAL A 120 -11.00 -1.12 1.18
N GLU A 121 -11.10 -0.04 0.41
CA GLU A 121 -10.82 1.33 0.84
C GLU A 121 -11.86 2.27 0.25
N LEU A 122 -12.52 3.04 1.11
CA LEU A 122 -13.29 4.22 0.75
C LEU A 122 -12.43 5.46 0.99
N SER A 123 -12.39 6.36 0.01
CA SER A 123 -11.69 7.63 0.16
C SER A 123 -12.58 8.79 -0.25
N THR A 124 -12.51 9.88 0.50
CA THR A 124 -13.25 11.10 0.21
C THR A 124 -12.34 12.31 0.34
N LYS A 125 -12.53 13.29 -0.53
CA LYS A 125 -11.85 14.59 -0.46
C LYS A 125 -12.78 15.53 0.29
N LEU A 126 -12.34 16.05 1.43
CA LEU A 126 -13.19 16.88 2.29
C LEU A 126 -13.16 18.35 1.92
N MET A 127 -11.97 18.90 1.69
CA MET A 127 -11.77 20.33 1.46
C MET A 127 -10.59 20.55 0.51
N ASN A 128 -10.74 21.51 -0.40
CA ASN A 128 -9.65 22.22 -1.06
C ASN A 128 -9.54 23.56 -0.33
N PHE A 129 -8.56 23.74 0.55
CA PHE A 129 -8.40 25.02 1.27
C PHE A 129 -7.79 26.11 0.36
N THR A 130 -6.96 25.70 -0.62
CA THR A 130 -6.38 26.47 -1.74
C THR A 130 -6.18 25.53 -2.93
N ASP A 131 -5.78 26.04 -4.11
CA ASP A 131 -5.48 25.22 -5.31
C ASP A 131 -4.39 24.15 -5.07
N GLU A 132 -3.61 24.29 -4.00
CA GLU A 132 -2.50 23.39 -3.63
C GLU A 132 -2.77 22.54 -2.38
N GLN A 133 -3.82 22.83 -1.60
CA GLN A 133 -4.08 22.16 -0.32
C GLN A 133 -5.26 21.21 -0.35
N ASP A 134 -4.95 19.91 -0.32
CA ASP A 134 -5.90 18.82 -0.44
C ASP A 134 -5.98 18.00 0.85
N LEU A 135 -7.11 18.08 1.58
CA LEU A 135 -7.38 17.17 2.70
C LEU A 135 -8.17 15.94 2.21
N LYS A 136 -7.55 14.77 2.34
CA LYS A 136 -8.11 13.48 1.92
C LYS A 136 -8.24 12.53 3.10
N LEU A 137 -9.45 12.02 3.29
CA LEU A 137 -9.74 10.95 4.24
C LEU A 137 -9.82 9.60 3.52
N LYS A 138 -9.31 8.58 4.19
CA LYS A 138 -9.38 7.17 3.77
C LYS A 138 -9.82 6.33 4.96
N LEU A 139 -10.77 5.45 4.71
CA LEU A 139 -11.20 4.40 5.62
C LEU A 139 -11.20 3.09 4.88
N GLY A 140 -10.64 2.04 5.45
CA GLY A 140 -10.59 0.75 4.77
C GLY A 140 -10.54 -0.43 5.72
N TYR A 141 -10.59 -1.61 5.13
CA TYR A 141 -10.45 -2.89 5.80
C TYR A 141 -9.42 -3.74 5.06
N GLY A 142 -8.56 -4.43 5.80
CA GLY A 142 -7.50 -5.25 5.22
C GLY A 142 -6.32 -4.40 4.77
N HIS A 143 -5.29 -4.31 5.61
CA HIS A 143 -4.11 -3.49 5.34
C HIS A 143 -2.82 -4.29 5.53
N LYS A 144 -1.89 -4.13 4.59
CA LYS A 144 -0.53 -4.68 4.72
C LYS A 144 0.29 -3.67 5.52
N ARG A 145 0.60 -3.98 6.78
CA ARG A 145 1.53 -3.14 7.55
C ARG A 145 2.87 -3.16 6.83
N ILE A 146 3.37 -1.98 6.53
CA ILE A 146 4.69 -1.82 5.94
C ILE A 146 5.68 -1.78 7.11
N GLY A 147 6.76 -2.55 7.06
CA GLY A 147 7.80 -2.53 8.10
C GLY A 147 7.58 -3.39 9.34
N VAL A 148 6.48 -4.15 9.41
CA VAL A 148 6.26 -5.14 10.45
C VAL A 148 5.93 -6.44 9.73
N SER A 149 6.93 -7.33 9.61
CA SER A 149 6.85 -8.76 9.26
C SER A 149 5.56 -9.12 8.52
N ASN A 150 5.57 -9.18 7.18
CA ASN A 150 4.57 -9.70 6.23
C ASN A 150 3.09 -9.88 6.66
N GLN A 151 2.61 -9.17 7.68
CA GLN A 151 1.40 -9.46 8.44
C GLN A 151 0.30 -8.61 7.84
N PHE A 152 -0.57 -9.30 7.14
CA PHE A 152 -1.79 -8.70 6.64
C PHE A 152 -2.76 -8.51 7.81
N LEU A 153 -3.00 -7.26 8.19
CA LEU A 153 -3.95 -6.94 9.24
C LEU A 153 -5.36 -7.08 8.69
N LYS A 154 -6.09 -8.10 9.17
CA LYS A 154 -7.53 -8.25 8.98
C LYS A 154 -8.25 -7.35 9.98
N GLY A 155 -8.38 -6.06 9.65
CA GLY A 155 -9.04 -5.08 10.51
C GLY A 155 -9.27 -3.75 9.81
N PRO A 156 -10.06 -2.86 10.43
CA PRO A 156 -10.26 -1.50 9.92
C PRO A 156 -8.97 -0.68 10.07
N TYR A 157 -8.79 0.28 9.18
CA TYR A 157 -7.74 1.30 9.28
C TYR A 157 -8.26 2.63 8.74
N GLY A 158 -7.67 3.71 9.23
CA GLY A 158 -7.94 5.08 8.80
C GLY A 158 -6.66 5.75 8.36
N CYS A 159 -6.78 6.65 7.39
CA CYS A 159 -5.69 7.53 7.00
C CYS A 159 -6.21 8.93 6.70
N ILE A 160 -5.51 9.91 7.26
CA ILE A 160 -5.67 11.33 6.96
C ILE A 160 -4.44 11.73 6.17
N ARG A 161 -4.63 12.32 4.98
CA ARG A 161 -3.56 12.84 4.16
C ARG A 161 -3.82 14.31 3.89
N GLU A 162 -2.78 15.11 4.08
CA GLU A 162 -2.75 16.51 3.73
C GLU A 162 -1.43 16.77 2.99
N ASN A 163 -1.54 17.24 1.75
CA ASN A 163 -0.39 17.53 0.88
C ASN A 163 0.58 16.33 0.78
N ASN A 164 1.80 16.53 1.29
CA ASN A 164 2.91 15.58 1.29
C ASN A 164 2.99 14.72 2.55
N TRP A 165 2.17 14.96 3.56
CA TRP A 165 2.18 14.15 4.77
C TRP A 165 0.89 13.34 4.93
N SER A 166 1.00 12.20 5.59
CA SER A 166 -0.16 11.38 5.94
C SER A 166 0.03 10.68 7.27
N LEU A 167 -1.04 10.61 8.03
CA LEU A 167 -1.13 9.83 9.25
C LEU A 167 -2.06 8.65 8.99
N MET A 168 -1.60 7.45 9.33
CA MET A 168 -2.37 6.21 9.20
C MET A 168 -2.45 5.52 10.56
N THR A 169 -3.60 4.93 10.87
CA THR A 169 -3.80 4.15 12.08
C THR A 169 -4.69 2.94 11.84
N ASP A 170 -4.49 1.88 12.60
CA ASP A 170 -5.41 0.74 12.65
C ASP A 170 -6.42 0.82 13.80
N PHE A 171 -6.49 1.97 14.48
CA PHE A 171 -7.33 2.23 15.65
C PHE A 171 -7.07 1.31 16.85
N LYS A 172 -5.92 0.62 16.88
CA LYS A 172 -5.49 -0.20 18.00
C LYS A 172 -4.12 0.26 18.47
N ASP A 173 -3.08 -0.25 17.82
CA ASP A 173 -1.71 -0.19 18.34
C ASP A 173 -0.70 0.19 17.25
N PHE A 174 -1.19 0.59 16.07
CA PHE A 174 -0.35 0.99 14.95
C PHE A 174 -0.67 2.42 14.52
N VAL A 175 0.38 3.22 14.43
CA VAL A 175 0.38 4.55 13.83
C VAL A 175 1.57 4.67 12.90
N GLU A 176 1.34 5.12 11.68
CA GLU A 176 2.39 5.47 10.73
C GLU A 176 2.24 6.94 10.34
N VAL A 177 3.32 7.69 10.47
CA VAL A 177 3.42 9.05 9.96
C VAL A 177 4.35 9.02 8.76
N LYS A 178 3.82 9.37 7.60
CA LYS A 178 4.50 9.27 6.32
C LYS A 178 4.69 10.65 5.72
N TYR A 179 5.85 10.88 5.12
CA TYR A 179 6.17 12.05 4.32
C TYR A 179 6.62 11.63 2.91
N ASP A 180 5.96 12.16 1.89
CA ASP A 180 6.29 11.99 0.48
C ASP A 180 7.13 13.20 0.01
N LEU A 181 8.39 12.94 -0.36
CA LEU A 181 9.29 13.91 -1.01
C LEU A 181 9.14 13.87 -2.53
#